data_AF-A0AAQ4FEG3-F1
#
_entry.id   AF-A0AAQ4FEG3-F1
#
_cell.length_a   1.000
_cell.length_b   1.000
_cell.length_c   1.000
_cell.angle_alpha   90.00
_cell.angle_beta   90.00
_cell.angle_gamma   90.00
#
_symmetry.space_group_name_H-M   'P 1'
#
loop_
_entity.id
_entity.type
_entity.pdbx_description
1 polymer ?
#
loop_
_entity_poly.entity_id
_entity_poly.type
_entity_poly.pdbx_seq_one_letter_code
_entity_poly.pdbx_strand_id
1 'polypeptide(L)'
;MEKFRVGEMSALEKLYAGETPHWSNSALEKLRAGETPCCIKSALEKLRAGETPRWRNSVLDKLRAGETPCWRNSVLEKLRVGETAHWRNCALEKLRAGETPRLRNCELEKLRDGDTPRWRNSALEKLRVGEAPCWGNFALEKRRVGEAQRWRNSALEKLRVGETLHWRNSELEKLRTGEAPRLRNSALEKLRV
;
A
#
# COMPACT_ATOMS: atom_id res chain seq x y z
N MET A 1 26.86 24.86 -6.13
CA MET A 1 25.68 24.05 -5.78
C MET A 1 24.55 24.43 -6.73
N GLU A 2 24.43 23.70 -7.84
CA GLU A 2 23.51 24.06 -8.92
C GLU A 2 22.17 23.36 -8.69
N LYS A 3 21.16 24.12 -8.28
CA LYS A 3 19.78 23.63 -8.15
C LYS A 3 19.23 23.40 -9.55
N PHE A 4 19.29 22.17 -10.06
CA PHE A 4 18.62 21.80 -11.31
C PHE A 4 17.10 21.91 -11.13
N ARG A 5 16.57 23.09 -11.47
CA ARG A 5 15.14 23.33 -11.63
C ARG A 5 14.80 22.93 -13.07
N VAL A 6 14.63 21.63 -13.33
CA VAL A 6 14.11 21.17 -14.63
C VAL A 6 12.62 21.48 -14.67
N GLY A 7 12.31 22.73 -15.05
CA GLY A 7 10.98 23.16 -15.41
C GLY A 7 10.68 22.74 -16.85
N GLU A 8 9.47 22.23 -17.04
CA GLU A 8 8.76 22.05 -18.32
C GLU A 8 9.17 20.83 -19.18
N MET A 9 8.30 19.81 -19.13
CA MET A 9 8.15 18.73 -20.12
C MET A 9 9.46 18.15 -20.68
N SER A 10 10.38 17.75 -19.81
CA SER A 10 11.54 16.97 -20.25
C SER A 10 11.11 15.52 -20.50
N ALA A 11 10.73 15.20 -21.74
CA ALA A 11 10.58 13.83 -22.21
C ALA A 11 11.99 13.22 -22.39
N LEU A 12 12.55 12.73 -21.28
CA LEU A 12 13.87 12.09 -21.27
C LEU A 12 13.71 10.57 -21.12
N GLU A 13 14.45 9.83 -21.94
CA GLU A 13 14.42 8.36 -21.93
C GLU A 13 14.99 7.80 -20.61
N LYS A 14 16.06 8.42 -20.09
CA LYS A 14 16.72 8.01 -18.83
C LYS A 14 17.22 9.22 -18.07
N LEU A 15 16.90 9.31 -16.79
CA LEU A 15 17.42 10.35 -15.91
C LEU A 15 17.99 9.77 -14.62
N TYR A 16 19.14 10.29 -14.21
CA TYR A 16 19.80 10.01 -12.94
C TYR A 16 19.86 11.30 -12.15
N ALA A 17 19.33 11.30 -10.94
CA ALA A 17 19.31 12.47 -10.09
C ALA A 17 19.85 12.15 -8.70
N GLY A 18 20.67 13.07 -8.18
CA GLY A 18 21.37 12.96 -6.92
C GLY A 18 20.46 13.14 -5.70
N GLU A 19 21.00 13.78 -4.66
CA GLU A 19 20.47 13.75 -3.30
C GLU A 19 19.02 14.28 -3.19
N THR A 20 18.69 15.43 -3.78
CA THR A 20 17.40 16.11 -3.51
C THR A 20 16.68 16.72 -4.74
N PRO A 21 16.46 15.96 -5.83
CA PRO A 21 15.84 16.51 -7.03
C PRO A 21 14.35 16.85 -6.82
N HIS A 22 13.91 17.96 -7.41
CA HIS A 22 12.52 18.41 -7.37
C HIS A 22 11.97 18.61 -8.78
N TRP A 23 10.91 17.87 -9.12
CA TRP A 23 10.23 17.94 -10.42
C TRP A 23 8.76 18.32 -10.28
N SER A 24 8.36 19.36 -11.01
CA SER A 24 6.97 19.84 -10.99
C SER A 24 6.11 19.13 -12.03
N ASN A 25 6.61 18.95 -13.25
CA ASN A 25 5.97 18.24 -14.37
C ASN A 25 7.04 17.40 -15.08
N SER A 26 6.93 16.07 -15.00
CA SER A 26 7.90 15.18 -15.65
C SER A 26 7.21 14.00 -16.32
N ALA A 27 7.67 13.64 -17.53
CA ALA A 27 7.29 12.42 -18.21
C ALA A 27 8.58 11.71 -18.61
N LEU A 28 8.91 10.60 -17.94
CA LEU A 28 10.18 9.90 -18.18
C LEU A 28 9.92 8.40 -18.34
N GLU A 29 10.63 7.75 -19.25
CA GLU A 29 10.54 6.29 -19.35
C GLU A 29 11.24 5.64 -18.14
N LYS A 30 12.45 6.11 -17.79
CA LYS A 30 13.23 5.54 -16.67
C LYS A 30 13.83 6.64 -15.79
N LEU A 31 13.60 6.54 -14.48
CA LEU A 31 14.19 7.42 -13.49
C LEU A 31 14.91 6.63 -12.39
N ARG A 32 16.15 7.05 -12.09
CA ARG A 32 16.84 6.70 -10.85
C ARG A 32 17.09 7.96 -10.03
N ALA A 33 16.60 7.98 -8.81
CA ALA A 33 16.75 9.10 -7.91
C ALA A 33 17.32 8.66 -6.55
N GLY A 34 18.18 9.50 -5.99
CA GLY A 34 18.84 9.30 -4.71
C GLY A 34 17.93 9.53 -3.49
N GLU A 35 18.43 10.28 -2.52
CA GLU A 35 18.00 10.26 -1.11
C GLU A 35 16.67 10.93 -0.79
N THR A 36 16.18 11.90 -1.58
CA THR A 36 14.91 12.59 -1.29
C THR A 36 14.19 13.18 -2.53
N PRO A 37 13.93 12.42 -3.62
CA PRO A 37 13.25 13.00 -4.78
C PRO A 37 11.82 13.46 -4.46
N CYS A 38 11.46 14.64 -4.97
CA CYS A 38 10.13 15.22 -4.85
C CYS A 38 9.50 15.44 -6.23
N CYS A 39 8.33 14.84 -6.46
CA CYS A 39 7.59 14.94 -7.71
C CYS A 39 6.14 15.36 -7.49
N ILE A 40 5.68 16.36 -8.24
CA ILE A 40 4.32 16.90 -8.09
C ILE A 40 3.33 16.39 -9.14
N LYS A 41 3.78 16.25 -10.39
CA LYS A 41 3.04 15.64 -11.49
C LYS A 41 4.04 14.85 -12.30
N SER A 42 3.89 13.53 -12.28
CA SER A 42 4.82 12.66 -13.00
C SER A 42 4.10 11.50 -13.67
N ALA A 43 4.56 11.16 -14.86
CA ALA A 43 4.22 9.93 -15.55
C ALA A 43 5.53 9.16 -15.81
N LEU A 44 5.74 8.03 -15.14
CA LEU A 44 6.95 7.23 -15.32
C LEU A 44 6.67 5.74 -15.52
N GLU A 45 7.32 5.13 -16.51
CA GLU A 45 7.17 3.69 -16.72
C GLU A 45 7.98 2.90 -15.68
N LYS A 46 9.22 3.33 -15.38
CA LYS A 46 10.12 2.65 -14.44
C LYS A 46 10.82 3.62 -13.51
N LEU A 47 10.64 3.43 -12.21
CA LEU A 47 11.27 4.24 -11.17
C LEU A 47 12.03 3.38 -10.15
N ARG A 48 13.27 3.80 -9.86
CA ARG A 48 14.01 3.41 -8.66
C ARG A 48 14.32 4.67 -7.85
N ALA A 49 13.73 4.76 -6.67
CA ALA A 49 13.99 5.84 -5.73
C ALA A 49 14.69 5.28 -4.50
N GLY A 50 15.66 6.03 -3.99
CA GLY A 50 16.35 5.75 -2.74
C GLY A 50 15.46 6.11 -1.55
N GLU A 51 16.04 6.85 -0.60
CA GLU A 51 15.40 7.19 0.65
C GLU A 51 14.27 8.23 0.46
N THR A 52 13.28 8.19 1.35
CA THR A 52 12.24 9.19 1.61
C THR A 52 11.51 9.85 0.40
N PRO A 53 11.24 9.17 -0.73
CA PRO A 53 10.79 9.88 -1.92
C PRO A 53 9.33 10.33 -1.78
N ARG A 54 9.02 11.55 -2.26
CA ARG A 54 7.69 12.17 -2.13
C ARG A 54 7.05 12.40 -3.49
N TRP A 55 5.85 11.87 -3.65
CA TRP A 55 5.13 11.92 -4.91
C TRP A 55 3.70 12.39 -4.72
N ARG A 56 3.29 13.30 -5.59
CA ARG A 56 1.93 13.81 -5.70
C ARG A 56 1.46 13.60 -7.13
N ASN A 57 0.16 13.38 -7.32
CA ASN A 57 -0.50 13.35 -8.64
C ASN A 57 0.33 12.59 -9.71
N SER A 58 0.73 11.36 -9.39
CA SER A 58 1.69 10.59 -10.18
C SER A 58 1.05 9.31 -10.73
N VAL A 59 1.43 8.94 -11.95
CA VAL A 59 1.04 7.70 -12.63
C VAL A 59 2.29 6.89 -12.94
N LEU A 60 2.37 5.66 -12.42
CA LEU A 60 3.57 4.84 -12.56
C LEU A 60 3.26 3.38 -12.80
N ASP A 61 4.01 2.75 -13.70
CA ASP A 61 3.82 1.32 -13.98
C ASP A 61 4.64 0.45 -13.03
N LYS A 62 5.96 0.65 -12.97
CA LYS A 62 6.86 -0.21 -12.17
C LYS A 62 7.73 0.61 -11.25
N LEU A 63 7.61 0.33 -9.96
CA LEU A 63 8.36 1.06 -8.94
C LEU A 63 9.08 0.16 -7.94
N ARG A 64 10.30 0.57 -7.60
CA ARG A 64 11.02 0.16 -6.40
C ARG A 64 11.41 1.40 -5.61
N ALA A 65 10.89 1.52 -4.39
CA ALA A 65 11.31 2.54 -3.45
C ALA A 65 12.05 1.88 -2.29
N GLY A 66 13.08 2.58 -1.79
CA GLY A 66 13.76 2.26 -0.55
C GLY A 66 12.91 2.63 0.65
N GLU A 67 13.51 3.37 1.57
CA GLU A 67 12.97 3.65 2.89
C GLU A 67 11.94 4.79 2.85
N THR A 68 10.83 4.66 3.59
CA THR A 68 9.87 5.74 3.90
C THR A 68 9.18 6.49 2.72
N PRO A 69 8.85 5.89 1.55
CA PRO A 69 8.19 6.64 0.48
C PRO A 69 6.80 7.15 0.86
N CYS A 70 6.47 8.33 0.36
CA CYS A 70 5.18 9.00 0.56
C CYS A 70 4.47 9.29 -0.77
N TRP A 71 3.24 8.81 -0.90
CA TRP A 71 2.42 8.94 -2.11
C TRP A 71 1.09 9.61 -1.80
N ARG A 72 0.71 10.57 -2.65
CA ARG A 72 -0.58 11.23 -2.58
C ARG A 72 -1.23 11.34 -3.95
N ASN A 73 -2.50 10.93 -4.05
CA ASN A 73 -3.28 11.02 -5.29
C ASN A 73 -2.52 10.33 -6.44
N SER A 74 -2.22 9.04 -6.31
CA SER A 74 -1.35 8.35 -7.27
C SER A 74 -1.95 7.04 -7.76
N VAL A 75 -1.66 6.69 -9.01
CA VAL A 75 -2.08 5.44 -9.65
C VAL A 75 -0.83 4.62 -9.96
N LEU A 76 -0.79 3.38 -9.49
CA LEU A 76 0.42 2.54 -9.52
C LEU A 76 0.08 1.12 -9.97
N GLU A 77 0.73 0.58 -11.00
CA GLU A 77 0.47 -0.80 -11.41
C GLU A 77 1.22 -1.80 -10.49
N LYS A 78 2.55 -1.69 -10.38
CA LYS A 78 3.40 -2.63 -9.64
C LYS A 78 4.37 -1.90 -8.72
N LEU A 79 4.20 -2.11 -7.42
CA LEU A 79 5.01 -1.47 -6.39
C LEU A 79 5.73 -2.48 -5.48
N ARG A 80 7.02 -2.24 -5.26
CA ARG A 80 7.81 -2.87 -4.19
C ARG A 80 8.40 -1.79 -3.28
N VAL A 81 8.17 -1.91 -1.98
CA VAL A 81 8.71 -1.02 -0.95
C VAL A 81 9.45 -1.84 0.10
N GLY A 82 10.58 -1.31 0.57
CA GLY A 82 11.45 -1.95 1.57
C GLY A 82 10.88 -1.96 2.98
N GLU A 83 10.64 -0.79 3.57
CA GLU A 83 10.39 -0.68 5.03
C GLU A 83 9.02 -0.08 5.35
N THR A 84 8.99 1.23 5.57
CA THR A 84 7.81 1.99 5.95
C THR A 84 7.30 2.78 4.74
N ALA A 85 5.99 2.95 4.61
CA ALA A 85 5.45 3.76 3.53
C ALA A 85 4.06 4.32 3.84
N HIS A 86 3.77 5.44 3.19
CA HIS A 86 2.53 6.18 3.40
C HIS A 86 1.84 6.45 2.08
N TRP A 87 0.61 5.95 1.93
CA TRP A 87 -0.24 6.21 0.78
C TRP A 87 -1.53 6.87 1.19
N ARG A 88 -1.92 7.90 0.43
CA ARG A 88 -3.17 8.62 0.62
C ARG A 88 -3.86 8.84 -0.71
N ASN A 89 -5.11 8.39 -0.83
CA ASN A 89 -5.90 8.50 -2.05
C ASN A 89 -5.16 7.84 -3.24
N CYS A 90 -4.84 6.56 -3.14
CA CYS A 90 -4.08 5.86 -4.17
C CYS A 90 -4.83 4.63 -4.69
N ALA A 91 -4.67 4.34 -5.97
CA ALA A 91 -5.13 3.10 -6.59
C ALA A 91 -3.91 2.26 -6.98
N LEU A 92 -3.86 0.99 -6.54
CA LEU A 92 -2.74 0.10 -6.84
C LEU A 92 -3.18 -1.30 -7.29
N GLU A 93 -2.64 -1.81 -8.40
CA GLU A 93 -2.96 -3.19 -8.82
C GLU A 93 -2.19 -4.21 -7.96
N LYS A 94 -0.87 -4.05 -7.81
CA LYS A 94 -0.01 -4.98 -7.07
C LYS A 94 0.94 -4.26 -6.13
N LEU A 95 0.79 -4.50 -4.83
CA LEU A 95 1.68 -4.01 -3.79
C LEU A 95 2.41 -5.17 -3.09
N ARG A 96 3.74 -5.08 -3.03
CA ARG A 96 4.57 -5.80 -2.07
C ARG A 96 5.20 -4.77 -1.13
N ALA A 97 4.68 -4.71 0.09
CA ALA A 97 5.22 -3.87 1.15
C ALA A 97 6.02 -4.71 2.15
N GLY A 98 6.97 -4.06 2.82
CA GLY A 98 7.72 -4.64 3.93
C GLY A 98 7.02 -4.39 5.27
N GLU A 99 7.74 -3.83 6.22
CA GLU A 99 7.41 -3.90 7.65
C GLU A 99 6.15 -3.12 8.05
N THR A 100 6.03 -1.83 7.67
CA THR A 100 4.97 -0.97 8.24
C THR A 100 4.28 -0.05 7.22
N PRO A 101 3.52 -0.57 6.24
CA PRO A 101 2.76 0.27 5.33
C PRO A 101 1.53 0.91 6.03
N ARG A 102 1.25 2.17 5.68
CA ARG A 102 0.04 2.88 6.10
C ARG A 102 -0.74 3.36 4.89
N LEU A 103 -1.97 2.87 4.75
CA LEU A 103 -2.85 3.24 3.64
C LEU A 103 -4.13 3.88 4.14
N ARG A 104 -4.50 4.98 3.49
CA ARG A 104 -5.69 5.76 3.80
C ARG A 104 -6.41 6.13 2.50
N ASN A 105 -7.68 5.75 2.39
CA ASN A 105 -8.48 5.96 1.18
C ASN A 105 -7.80 5.34 -0.05
N CYS A 106 -7.41 4.06 0.04
CA CYS A 106 -6.76 3.37 -1.06
C CYS A 106 -7.59 2.20 -1.58
N GLU A 107 -7.48 1.96 -2.87
CA GLU A 107 -8.06 0.82 -3.57
C GLU A 107 -6.94 -0.06 -4.10
N LEU A 108 -6.97 -1.35 -3.75
CA LEU A 108 -5.95 -2.29 -4.17
C LEU A 108 -6.56 -3.57 -4.72
N GLU A 109 -5.93 -4.22 -5.70
CA GLU A 109 -6.33 -5.58 -6.06
C GLU A 109 -5.57 -6.62 -5.25
N LYS A 110 -4.24 -6.54 -5.24
CA LYS A 110 -3.38 -7.58 -4.69
C LYS A 110 -2.33 -6.98 -3.77
N LEU A 111 -2.33 -7.43 -2.53
CA LEU A 111 -1.34 -7.04 -1.54
C LEU A 111 -0.66 -8.27 -0.93
N ARG A 112 0.66 -8.19 -0.87
CA ARG A 112 1.51 -9.00 -0.01
C ARG A 112 2.22 -8.08 0.97
N ASP A 113 1.95 -8.30 2.24
CA ASP A 113 2.44 -7.48 3.33
C ASP A 113 3.19 -8.34 4.34
N GLY A 114 4.18 -7.74 5.01
CA GLY A 114 4.95 -8.37 6.08
C GLY A 114 4.23 -8.25 7.42
N ASP A 115 4.62 -7.21 8.18
CA ASP A 115 4.61 -7.31 9.64
C ASP A 115 3.48 -6.53 10.33
N THR A 116 3.32 -5.21 10.13
CA THR A 116 2.37 -4.41 10.95
C THR A 116 1.61 -3.31 10.20
N PRO A 117 0.81 -3.67 9.19
CA PRO A 117 0.21 -2.66 8.36
C PRO A 117 -1.04 -2.03 9.02
N ARG A 118 -1.22 -0.72 8.88
CA ARG A 118 -2.38 0.03 9.41
C ARG A 118 -3.22 0.60 8.28
N TRP A 119 -4.52 0.29 8.28
CA TRP A 119 -5.42 0.56 7.17
C TRP A 119 -6.66 1.34 7.60
N ARG A 120 -7.03 2.34 6.80
CA ARG A 120 -8.24 3.12 7.04
C ARG A 120 -9.00 3.44 5.76
N ASN A 121 -10.31 3.23 5.77
CA ASN A 121 -11.21 3.60 4.66
C ASN A 121 -10.69 3.08 3.31
N SER A 122 -10.39 1.78 3.20
CA SER A 122 -9.74 1.22 2.00
C SER A 122 -10.48 -0.03 1.53
N ALA A 123 -10.25 -0.41 0.27
CA ALA A 123 -10.82 -1.61 -0.33
C ALA A 123 -9.72 -2.49 -0.95
N LEU A 124 -9.84 -3.81 -0.82
CA LEU A 124 -8.85 -4.75 -1.37
C LEU A 124 -9.49 -6.07 -1.79
N GLU A 125 -9.12 -6.58 -2.95
CA GLU A 125 -9.66 -7.87 -3.43
C GLU A 125 -8.94 -9.06 -2.77
N LYS A 126 -7.61 -9.07 -2.78
CA LYS A 126 -6.79 -10.19 -2.32
C LYS A 126 -5.66 -9.76 -1.39
N LEU A 127 -5.66 -10.34 -0.18
CA LEU A 127 -4.69 -10.02 0.85
C LEU A 127 -3.95 -11.25 1.39
N ARG A 128 -2.62 -11.13 1.48
CA ARG A 128 -1.75 -11.99 2.29
C ARG A 128 -0.93 -11.11 3.24
N VAL A 129 -1.10 -11.27 4.54
CA VAL A 129 -0.31 -10.59 5.59
C VAL A 129 0.27 -11.64 6.51
N GLY A 130 1.49 -11.41 7.00
CA GLY A 130 2.07 -12.17 8.10
C GLY A 130 1.40 -11.82 9.42
N GLU A 131 1.83 -10.71 10.02
CA GLU A 131 1.58 -10.39 11.43
C GLU A 131 0.68 -9.14 11.64
N ALA A 132 0.11 -9.06 12.85
CA ALA A 132 -0.56 -7.94 13.55
C ALA A 132 -0.95 -6.64 12.78
N PRO A 133 -1.89 -6.68 11.83
CA PRO A 133 -2.40 -5.51 11.15
C PRO A 133 -3.61 -4.91 11.90
N CYS A 134 -3.71 -3.58 11.87
CA CYS A 134 -4.83 -2.84 12.45
C CYS A 134 -5.73 -2.26 11.35
N TRP A 135 -7.02 -2.56 11.40
CA TRP A 135 -7.98 -2.18 10.35
C TRP A 135 -9.15 -1.39 10.91
N GLY A 136 -9.56 -0.37 10.17
CA GLY A 136 -10.80 0.35 10.43
C GLY A 136 -11.48 0.79 9.14
N ASN A 137 -12.79 0.54 9.01
CA ASN A 137 -13.61 0.89 7.85
C ASN A 137 -13.04 0.29 6.55
N PHE A 138 -13.27 -1.01 6.33
CA PHE A 138 -12.65 -1.74 5.22
C PHE A 138 -13.61 -2.71 4.52
N ALA A 139 -13.46 -2.92 3.21
CA ALA A 139 -14.18 -3.94 2.43
C ALA A 139 -13.21 -4.89 1.70
N LEU A 140 -13.30 -6.20 1.96
CA LEU A 140 -12.41 -7.23 1.39
C LEU A 140 -13.13 -8.45 0.84
N GLU A 141 -12.70 -8.98 -0.31
CA GLU A 141 -13.19 -10.28 -0.77
C GLU A 141 -12.45 -11.47 -0.13
N LYS A 142 -11.12 -11.57 -0.30
CA LYS A 142 -10.39 -12.81 0.01
C LYS A 142 -9.12 -12.56 0.81
N ARG A 143 -8.97 -13.30 1.93
CA ARG A 143 -7.81 -13.17 2.81
C ARG A 143 -7.19 -14.47 3.29
N ARG A 144 -5.87 -14.46 3.45
CA ARG A 144 -5.11 -15.39 4.29
C ARG A 144 -4.19 -14.60 5.23
N VAL A 145 -4.18 -14.99 6.50
CA VAL A 145 -3.40 -14.33 7.56
C VAL A 145 -2.79 -15.36 8.48
N GLY A 146 -1.63 -15.03 9.06
CA GLY A 146 -1.00 -15.78 10.14
C GLY A 146 -1.68 -15.50 11.49
N GLU A 147 -1.16 -14.51 12.23
CA GLU A 147 -1.34 -14.39 13.69
C GLU A 147 -2.02 -13.09 14.14
N ALA A 148 -2.76 -13.12 15.26
CA ALA A 148 -3.40 -12.04 16.03
C ALA A 148 -3.95 -10.78 15.32
N GLN A 149 -5.27 -10.55 15.36
CA GLN A 149 -5.89 -9.46 14.58
C GLN A 149 -6.98 -8.65 15.33
N ARG A 150 -7.04 -7.33 15.08
CA ARG A 150 -8.09 -6.40 15.57
C ARG A 150 -8.87 -5.75 14.41
N TRP A 151 -10.18 -6.03 14.32
CA TRP A 151 -11.09 -5.50 13.30
C TRP A 151 -12.20 -4.61 13.87
N ARG A 152 -12.51 -3.52 13.16
CA ARG A 152 -13.63 -2.62 13.48
C ARG A 152 -14.27 -2.11 12.19
N ASN A 153 -15.60 -2.21 12.08
CA ASN A 153 -16.37 -1.68 10.93
C ASN A 153 -15.83 -2.20 9.60
N SER A 154 -16.13 -3.43 9.24
CA SER A 154 -15.53 -4.15 8.12
C SER A 154 -16.52 -5.13 7.48
N ALA A 155 -16.42 -5.31 6.16
CA ALA A 155 -17.19 -6.31 5.43
C ALA A 155 -16.23 -7.26 4.71
N LEU A 156 -16.37 -8.57 4.95
CA LEU A 156 -15.50 -9.59 4.37
C LEU A 156 -16.29 -10.79 3.82
N GLU A 157 -15.88 -11.31 2.65
CA GLU A 157 -16.47 -12.53 2.10
C GLU A 157 -15.77 -13.79 2.67
N LYS A 158 -14.44 -13.90 2.50
CA LYS A 158 -13.69 -15.12 2.87
C LYS A 158 -12.41 -14.81 3.66
N LEU A 159 -12.33 -15.36 4.87
CA LEU A 159 -11.18 -15.22 5.75
C LEU A 159 -10.60 -16.57 6.20
N ARG A 160 -9.27 -16.69 6.14
CA ARG A 160 -8.49 -17.76 6.80
C ARG A 160 -7.46 -17.17 7.76
N VAL A 161 -7.46 -17.60 9.02
CA VAL A 161 -6.52 -17.14 10.08
C VAL A 161 -5.98 -18.34 10.85
N GLY A 162 -4.76 -18.24 11.38
CA GLY A 162 -4.13 -19.28 12.19
C GLY A 162 -4.62 -19.29 13.65
N GLU A 163 -4.57 -18.14 14.32
CA GLU A 163 -4.70 -18.08 15.79
C GLU A 163 -5.82 -17.15 16.26
N THR A 164 -5.51 -15.92 16.70
CA THR A 164 -6.46 -15.09 17.45
C THR A 164 -7.13 -13.99 16.61
N LEU A 165 -8.45 -13.86 16.79
CA LEU A 165 -9.29 -12.87 16.11
C LEU A 165 -10.16 -12.09 17.09
N HIS A 166 -10.05 -10.76 17.07
CA HIS A 166 -11.05 -9.87 17.67
C HIS A 166 -11.77 -9.08 16.57
N TRP A 167 -13.09 -9.24 16.53
CA TRP A 167 -13.98 -8.63 15.56
C TRP A 167 -15.05 -7.76 16.23
N ARG A 168 -15.33 -6.57 15.69
CA ARG A 168 -16.35 -5.65 16.23
C ARG A 168 -17.10 -4.89 15.14
N ASN A 169 -18.44 -4.85 15.23
CA ASN A 169 -19.31 -4.14 14.28
C ASN A 169 -19.01 -4.52 12.82
N SER A 170 -19.01 -5.82 12.49
CA SER A 170 -18.62 -6.21 11.13
C SER A 170 -19.24 -7.53 10.66
N GLU A 171 -19.21 -7.76 9.34
CA GLU A 171 -19.90 -8.86 8.66
C GLU A 171 -18.90 -9.78 7.95
N LEU A 172 -19.08 -11.10 8.11
CA LEU A 172 -18.26 -12.13 7.46
C LEU A 172 -19.11 -13.29 6.94
N GLU A 173 -18.95 -13.64 5.66
CA GLU A 173 -19.64 -14.80 5.09
C GLU A 173 -18.98 -16.13 5.51
N LYS A 174 -17.65 -16.27 5.34
CA LYS A 174 -16.93 -17.53 5.63
C LYS A 174 -15.64 -17.34 6.41
N LEU A 175 -15.55 -17.99 7.57
CA LEU A 175 -14.35 -18.04 8.42
C LEU A 175 -13.76 -19.45 8.50
N ARG A 176 -12.43 -19.55 8.30
CA ARG A 176 -11.63 -20.70 8.72
C ARG A 176 -10.56 -20.25 9.72
N THR A 177 -10.53 -20.84 10.92
CA THR A 177 -9.66 -20.40 12.02
C THR A 177 -9.15 -21.59 12.83
N GLY A 178 -7.92 -21.55 13.33
CA GLY A 178 -7.43 -22.60 14.24
C GLY A 178 -8.00 -22.49 15.66
N GLU A 179 -8.44 -21.29 16.06
CA GLU A 179 -9.02 -21.01 17.37
C GLU A 179 -10.37 -20.29 17.30
N ALA A 180 -11.12 -20.28 18.40
CA ALA A 180 -12.43 -19.62 18.48
C ALA A 180 -12.31 -18.09 18.35
N PRO A 181 -13.07 -17.45 17.43
CA PRO A 181 -13.05 -16.01 17.24
C PRO A 181 -13.81 -15.27 18.36
N ARG A 182 -13.36 -14.06 18.72
CA ARG A 182 -14.11 -13.15 19.60
C ARG A 182 -14.91 -12.15 18.77
N LEU A 183 -16.22 -12.35 18.69
CA LEU A 183 -17.15 -11.52 17.93
C LEU A 183 -17.93 -10.58 18.87
N ARG A 184 -18.08 -9.30 18.50
CA ARG A 184 -18.91 -8.33 19.23
C ARG A 184 -19.76 -7.51 18.24
N ASN A 185 -21.08 -7.57 18.37
CA ASN A 185 -22.02 -6.91 17.43
C ASN A 185 -21.65 -7.25 15.97
N SER A 186 -21.51 -8.54 15.65
CA SER A 186 -20.96 -8.98 14.36
C SER A 186 -21.70 -10.22 13.88
N ALA A 187 -21.83 -10.35 12.56
CA ALA A 187 -22.50 -11.46 11.91
C ALA A 187 -21.48 -12.38 11.23
N LEU A 188 -21.67 -13.70 11.41
CA LEU A 188 -20.88 -14.74 10.76
C LEU A 188 -21.81 -15.82 10.23
N GLU A 189 -21.80 -16.07 8.91
CA GLU A 189 -22.68 -17.10 8.33
C GLU A 189 -22.10 -18.52 8.48
N LYS A 190 -20.79 -18.69 8.25
CA LYS A 190 -20.15 -20.02 8.26
C LYS A 190 -18.81 -19.99 9.00
N LEU A 191 -18.73 -20.80 10.06
CA LEU A 191 -17.50 -21.04 10.82
C LEU A 191 -16.97 -22.46 10.54
N ARG A 192 -15.70 -22.56 10.19
CA ARG A 192 -14.93 -23.81 10.22
C ARG A 192 -13.73 -23.63 11.13
N VAL A 193 -13.64 -24.47 12.15
CA VAL A 193 -12.43 -24.62 12.97
C VAL A 193 -11.57 -25.70 12.31
#